data_AF-A0AA44Y010-F1
#
_entry.id   AF-A0AA44Y010-F1
#
_cell.length_a   1.000
_cell.length_b   1.000
_cell.length_c   1.000
_cell.angle_alpha   90.00
_cell.angle_beta   90.00
_cell.angle_gamma   90.00
#
_symmetry.space_group_name_H-M   'P 1'
#
loop_
_entity.id
_entity.type
_entity.pdbx_description
1 polymer ?
#
loop_
_entity_poly.entity_id
_entity_poly.type
_entity_poly.pdbx_seq_one_letter_code
_entity_poly.pdbx_strand_id
1 'polypeptide(L)'
;MKSQIFGRKAGSGAEMKLLISGEGATSAGRPANSGRLHEVEIANTRRAVSILREKGVEGYVLFENDPARYRFTPDEDFVYPAVHH
;
A
#
# COMPACT_ATOMS: atom_id res chain seq x y z
N MET A 1 -6.01 -4.63 8.05
CA MET A 1 -6.03 -4.95 6.62
C MET A 1 -4.61 -5.08 6.15
N LYS A 2 -4.16 -6.26 5.69
CA LYS A 2 -2.77 -6.37 5.24
C LYS A 2 -2.59 -5.62 3.93
N SER A 3 -1.60 -4.73 3.87
CA SER A 3 -1.20 -4.04 2.64
C SER A 3 0.20 -4.48 2.23
N GLN A 4 0.37 -4.93 1.01
CA GLN A 4 1.64 -5.36 0.46
C GLN A 4 2.09 -4.36 -0.59
N ILE A 5 3.24 -3.74 -0.35
CA ILE A 5 3.84 -2.76 -1.25
C ILE A 5 4.92 -3.48 -2.06
N PHE A 6 4.66 -3.60 -3.36
CA PHE A 6 5.61 -4.12 -4.31
C PHE A 6 6.30 -2.97 -5.02
N GLY A 7 7.62 -3.05 -5.17
CA GLY A 7 8.37 -2.03 -5.86
C GLY A 7 9.69 -2.55 -6.41
N ARG A 8 10.25 -1.75 -7.30
CA ARG A 8 11.57 -1.92 -7.89
C ARG A 8 12.19 -0.57 -8.15
N LYS A 9 13.52 -0.53 -8.30
CA LYS A 9 14.20 0.69 -8.73
C LYS A 9 13.68 1.12 -10.11
N ALA A 10 13.32 2.40 -10.24
CA ALA A 10 12.82 2.97 -11.47
C ALA A 10 13.81 2.73 -12.62
N GLY A 11 13.31 2.27 -13.76
CA GLY A 11 14.14 1.97 -14.94
C GLY A 11 15.10 0.78 -14.79
N SER A 12 15.07 0.03 -13.68
CA SER A 12 15.98 -1.11 -13.47
C SER A 12 15.63 -2.35 -14.30
N GLY A 13 14.45 -2.42 -14.91
CA GLY A 13 13.96 -3.61 -15.63
C GLY A 13 13.73 -4.85 -14.75
N ALA A 14 14.15 -4.80 -13.48
CA ALA A 14 14.04 -5.90 -12.52
C ALA A 14 12.59 -6.28 -12.21
N GLU A 15 12.38 -7.49 -11.71
CA GLU A 15 11.07 -7.92 -11.24
C GLU A 15 10.64 -7.11 -10.01
N MET A 16 9.32 -6.89 -9.89
CA MET A 16 8.72 -6.24 -8.73
C MET A 16 8.92 -7.10 -7.49
N LYS A 17 9.55 -6.56 -6.45
CA LYS A 17 9.77 -7.27 -5.20
C LYS A 17 8.88 -6.70 -4.11
N LEU A 18 8.46 -7.56 -3.18
CA LEU A 18 7.78 -7.11 -1.98
C LEU A 18 8.78 -6.29 -1.14
N LEU A 19 8.51 -5.00 -0.96
CA LEU A 19 9.37 -4.09 -0.21
C LEU A 19 8.87 -3.92 1.22
N ILE A 20 7.56 -3.74 1.38
CA ILE A 20 6.93 -3.52 2.67
C ILE A 20 5.69 -4.41 2.72
N SER A 21 5.56 -5.19 3.78
CA SER A 21 4.34 -5.92 4.11
C SER A 21 3.79 -5.33 5.40
N GLY A 22 2.63 -4.72 5.33
CA GLY A 22 1.84 -4.39 6.50
C GLY A 22 1.24 -5.68 7.04
N GLU A 23 1.85 -6.23 8.10
CA GLU A 23 1.13 -7.17 8.97
C GLU A 23 -0.01 -6.38 9.59
N GLY A 24 -1.19 -6.45 8.96
CA GLY A 24 -2.40 -5.84 9.46
C GLY A 24 -2.53 -6.12 10.95
N ALA A 25 -2.73 -5.07 11.75
CA ALA A 25 -2.61 -5.12 13.20
C ALA A 25 -3.21 -6.42 13.78
N THR A 26 -2.33 -7.36 14.17
CA THR A 26 -2.69 -8.51 14.99
C THR A 26 -2.97 -7.97 16.39
N SER A 27 -4.14 -7.36 16.56
CA SER A 27 -4.66 -7.13 17.89
C SER A 27 -4.93 -8.49 18.50
N ALA A 28 -4.00 -8.93 19.34
CA ALA A 28 -4.22 -10.01 20.28
C ALA A 28 -5.50 -9.71 21.09
N GLY A 29 -6.63 -10.27 20.67
CA GLY A 29 -7.82 -10.44 21.50
C GLY A 29 -8.78 -9.25 21.67
N ARG A 30 -8.75 -8.18 20.85
CA ARG A 30 -9.83 -7.17 20.90
C ARG A 30 -10.32 -6.74 19.50
N PRO A 31 -11.65 -6.74 19.24
CA PRO A 31 -12.20 -6.21 18.01
C PRO A 31 -12.05 -4.68 18.04
N ALA A 32 -10.90 -4.19 17.62
CA ALA A 32 -10.70 -2.79 17.35
C ALA A 32 -11.56 -2.43 16.12
N ASN A 33 -12.37 -1.38 16.26
CA ASN A 33 -13.25 -0.83 15.22
C ASN A 33 -12.54 -0.83 13.85
N SER A 34 -12.90 -1.79 12.99
CA SER A 34 -12.17 -2.09 11.76
C SER A 34 -12.09 -0.90 10.80
N GLY A 35 -13.05 0.03 10.85
CA GLY A 35 -13.05 1.23 10.01
C GLY A 35 -11.92 2.22 10.32
N ARG A 36 -11.62 2.48 11.60
CA ARG A 36 -10.62 3.49 11.99
C ARG A 36 -9.19 2.99 11.81
N LEU A 37 -8.97 1.68 12.00
CA LEU A 37 -7.70 1.04 11.70
C LEU A 37 -7.39 1.08 10.20
N HIS A 38 -8.44 0.99 9.38
CA HIS A 38 -8.30 1.00 7.94
C HIS A 38 -7.75 2.31 7.39
N GLU A 39 -8.29 3.46 7.85
CA GLU A 39 -7.83 4.79 7.45
C GLU A 39 -6.35 5.04 7.82
N VAL A 40 -5.94 4.62 9.02
CA VAL A 40 -4.56 4.76 9.49
C VAL A 40 -3.61 3.89 8.68
N GLU A 41 -4.00 2.66 8.35
CA GLU A 41 -3.19 1.79 7.49
C GLU A 41 -3.06 2.36 6.08
N ILE A 42 -4.15 2.85 5.47
CA ILE A 42 -4.09 3.51 4.15
C ILE A 42 -3.17 4.73 4.19
N ALA A 43 -3.31 5.60 5.20
CA ALA A 43 -2.45 6.77 5.35
C ALA A 43 -0.98 6.39 5.52
N ASN A 44 -0.69 5.33 6.28
CA ASN A 44 0.67 4.83 6.46
C ASN A 44 1.23 4.24 5.15
N THR A 45 0.42 3.48 4.40
CA THR A 45 0.78 2.96 3.08
C THR A 45 1.05 4.10 2.09
N ARG A 46 0.22 5.16 2.09
CA ARG A 46 0.46 6.37 1.26
C ARG A 46 1.79 7.01 1.58
N ARG A 47 2.09 7.18 2.87
CA ARG A 47 3.38 7.74 3.30
C ARG A 47 4.56 6.87 2.87
N ALA A 48 4.43 5.55 2.99
CA ALA A 48 5.47 4.63 2.54
C ALA A 48 5.68 4.71 1.01
N VAL A 49 4.60 4.81 0.23
CA VAL A 49 4.66 4.98 -1.23
C VAL A 49 5.33 6.30 -1.60
N SER A 50 4.97 7.42 -0.96
CA SER A 50 5.62 8.72 -1.18
C SER A 50 7.14 8.61 -0.99
N ILE A 51 7.58 8.04 0.13
CA ILE A 51 9.01 7.88 0.44
C ILE A 51 9.71 6.98 -0.59
N LEU A 52 9.07 5.89 -1.01
CA LEU A 52 9.61 4.99 -2.04
C LEU A 52 9.74 5.71 -3.38
N ARG A 53 8.74 6.50 -3.77
CA ARG A 53 8.76 7.29 -4.99
C ARG A 53 9.86 8.35 -4.96
N GLU A 54 10.03 9.06 -3.85
CA GLU A 54 11.14 10.01 -3.65
C GLU A 54 12.51 9.33 -3.80
N LYS A 55 12.61 8.06 -3.42
CA LYS A 55 13.82 7.23 -3.61
C LYS A 55 13.97 6.66 -5.03
N GLY A 56 13.10 7.04 -5.97
CA GLY A 56 13.10 6.55 -7.34
C GLY A 56 12.69 5.07 -7.44
N VAL A 57 11.72 4.65 -6.64
CA VAL A 57 11.12 3.32 -6.70
C VAL A 57 9.77 3.40 -7.41
N GLU A 58 9.58 2.54 -8.40
CA GLU A 58 8.31 2.34 -9.09
C GLU A 58 7.66 1.05 -8.60
N GLY A 59 6.34 1.08 -8.40
CA GLY A 59 5.67 0.02 -7.67
C GLY A 59 4.16 0.03 -7.77
N TYR A 60 3.55 -0.90 -7.04
CA TYR A 60 2.11 -0.92 -6.77
C TYR A 60 1.83 -1.48 -5.38
N VAL A 61 0.71 -1.07 -4.80
CA VAL A 61 0.16 -1.59 -3.56
C VAL A 61 -0.92 -2.62 -3.89
N LEU A 62 -0.94 -3.71 -3.14
CA LEU A 62 -2.02 -4.68 -3.08
C LEU A 62 -2.59 -4.69 -1.66
N PHE A 63 -3.90 -4.83 -1.53
CA PHE A 63 -4.53 -5.04 -0.23
C PHE A 63 -5.16 -6.43 -0.15
N GLU A 64 -5.19 -7.03 1.04
CA GLU A 64 -5.66 -8.40 1.24
C GLU A 64 -7.11 -8.63 0.75
N ASN A 65 -7.97 -7.62 0.87
CA ASN A 65 -9.38 -7.70 0.47
C ASN A 65 -9.64 -7.13 -0.93
N ASP A 66 -8.60 -6.66 -1.63
CA ASP A 66 -8.73 -5.95 -2.90
C ASP A 66 -7.69 -6.45 -3.90
N PRO A 67 -8.11 -7.15 -4.98
CA PRO A 67 -7.19 -7.66 -5.99
C PRO A 67 -6.64 -6.57 -6.91
N ALA A 68 -7.13 -5.32 -6.82
CA ALA A 68 -6.68 -4.23 -7.65
C ALA A 68 -5.25 -3.81 -7.27
N ARG A 69 -4.44 -3.62 -8.31
CA ARG A 69 -3.04 -3.18 -8.17
C ARG A 69 -3.01 -1.67 -8.24
N TYR A 70 -2.85 -1.05 -7.08
CA TYR A 70 -2.78 0.40 -6.94
C TYR A 70 -1.36 0.87 -7.27
N ARG A 71 -1.10 1.19 -8.55
CA ARG A 71 0.20 1.72 -8.98
C ARG A 71 0.54 3.01 -8.25
N PHE A 72 1.82 3.22 -7.99
CA PHE A 72 2.30 4.48 -7.45
C PHE A 72 2.05 5.55 -8.50
N THR A 73 1.12 6.46 -8.22
CA THR A 73 0.83 7.57 -9.11
C THR A 73 1.54 8.82 -8.61
N PRO A 74 2.03 9.67 -9.54
CA PRO A 74 2.76 10.87 -9.17
C PRO A 74 1.87 11.98 -8.57
N ASP A 75 0.56 11.87 -8.79
CA ASP A 75 -0.46 12.88 -8.47
C ASP A 75 -1.17 12.60 -7.14
N GLU A 76 -1.48 11.32 -6.89
CA GLU A 76 -2.04 10.83 -5.64
C GLU A 76 -1.28 9.56 -5.29
N ASP A 77 -0.71 9.42 -4.09
CA ASP A 77 0.14 8.27 -3.75
C ASP A 77 -0.49 6.90 -4.09
N PHE A 78 -1.82 6.82 -4.03
CA PHE A 78 -2.70 5.93 -4.80
C PHE A 78 -4.15 6.24 -4.41
N VAL A 79 -5.12 6.02 -5.31
CA VAL A 79 -6.55 6.22 -5.01
C VAL A 79 -7.13 4.96 -4.36
N TYR A 80 -7.52 5.03 -3.09
CA TYR A 80 -8.20 3.96 -2.36
C TYR A 80 -9.37 4.54 -1.51
N PRO A 81 -10.52 3.86 -1.44
CA PRO A 81 -10.90 2.71 -2.27
C PRO A 81 -11.02 3.14 -3.73
N ALA A 82 -10.77 2.23 -4.68
CA ALA A 82 -11.22 2.46 -6.05
C ALA A 82 -12.73 2.72 -5.94
N VAL A 83 -13.18 3.92 -6.29
CA VAL A 83 -14.60 4.25 -6.25
C VAL A 83 -15.28 3.36 -7.29
N HIS A 84 -15.76 2.19 -6.86
CA HIS A 84 -16.67 1.37 -7.63
C HIS A 84 -18.00 2.12 -7.61
N HIS A 85 -18.29 2.75 -8.75
CA HIS A 85 -19.49 3.53 -8.97
C HIS A 85 -20.68 2.65 -9.34
#